data_AF-V4L8E5-F1
#
_entry.id   AF-V4L8E5-F1
#
_cell.length_a   1.000
_cell.length_b   1.000
_cell.length_c   1.000
_cell.angle_alpha   90.00
_cell.angle_beta   90.00
_cell.angle_gamma   90.00
#
_symmetry.space_group_name_H-M   'P 1'
#
loop_
_entity.id
_entity.type
_entity.pdbx_description
1 polymer ?
#
loop_
_entity_poly.entity_id
_entity_poly.type
_entity_poly.pdbx_seq_one_letter_code
_entity_poly.pdbx_strand_id
1 'polypeptide(L)'
;MEASEFPQRLYTKGGEPLPDKSISYYAGDYRLVPSLRQALREDGWADIYESLLGVLLKFHDLDFGWASRLVHHMLTFQIVCNQRYELQSLIVTTPVRFSLHEFEEITGLNCGYVNDLALADLEISDDMRVFREQMGVNMELGPSTFEIIEACSNCSSWSRDDRLRLRYLGIYAGFIVATETISPKNANHARLVVDLEGFKEFPWGRIAFKHLIKSVKEKDLSKNINIEGFVQALQVWVYYALPDFAAEFGEPLPNDPNPLLSYKGSRGRKNVKANMLKHLLSGLGSCEKQIKLLSDKVEAVEHAVEELTTGTAKHTDEEVKDNVEPS
;
A
#
# COMPACT_ATOMS: atom_id res chain seq x y z
N MET A 1 28.43 23.99 6.82
CA MET A 1 27.78 23.37 5.66
C MET A 1 27.87 21.86 5.90
N GLU A 2 26.88 21.30 6.59
CA GLU A 2 26.81 19.85 6.75
C GLU A 2 26.62 19.24 5.36
N ALA A 3 27.51 18.31 4.98
CA ALA A 3 27.30 17.53 3.78
C ALA A 3 25.97 16.79 3.96
N SER A 4 25.01 17.04 3.07
CA SER A 4 23.78 16.25 3.01
C SER A 4 24.18 14.81 2.74
N GLU A 5 24.20 13.99 3.79
CA GLU A 5 24.45 12.56 3.66
C GLU A 5 23.24 11.94 2.95
N PHE A 6 23.50 11.28 1.82
CA PHE A 6 22.46 10.51 1.13
C PHE A 6 21.86 9.47 2.08
N PRO A 7 20.53 9.24 2.04
CA PRO A 7 19.89 8.29 2.92
C PRO A 7 20.56 6.91 2.83
N GLN A 8 20.97 6.38 3.98
CA GLN A 8 21.65 5.08 4.05
C GLN A 8 20.69 3.98 3.60
N ARG A 9 21.12 3.16 2.64
CA ARG A 9 20.34 1.98 2.22
C ARG A 9 20.43 0.87 3.25
N LEU A 10 19.33 0.15 3.46
CA LEU A 10 19.30 -1.05 4.31
C LEU A 10 20.17 -2.16 3.71
N TYR A 11 20.17 -2.28 2.38
CA TYR A 11 21.05 -3.16 1.63
C TYR A 11 22.02 -2.32 0.79
N THR A 12 23.31 -2.63 0.89
CA THR A 12 24.31 -2.00 0.03
C THR A 12 24.05 -2.35 -1.43
N LYS A 13 24.41 -1.45 -2.36
CA LYS A 13 24.22 -1.68 -3.79
C LYS A 13 24.99 -2.94 -4.21
N GLY A 14 24.30 -3.93 -4.77
CA GLY A 14 24.85 -5.23 -5.14
C GLY A 14 24.89 -6.25 -4.00
N GLY A 15 24.61 -5.84 -2.77
CA GLY A 15 24.42 -6.70 -1.59
C GLY A 15 22.95 -7.00 -1.30
N GLU A 16 22.03 -6.63 -2.20
CA GLU A 16 20.61 -6.93 -2.04
C GLU A 16 20.37 -8.45 -2.14
N PRO A 17 19.48 -9.03 -1.30
CA PRO A 17 19.03 -10.40 -1.46
C PRO A 17 18.54 -10.65 -2.89
N LEU A 18 18.83 -11.84 -3.43
CA LEU A 18 18.34 -12.22 -4.75
C LEU A 18 16.81 -12.44 -4.70
N PRO A 19 16.08 -12.13 -5.79
CA PRO A 19 14.65 -12.37 -5.89
C PRO A 19 14.32 -13.84 -6.23
N ASP A 20 15.21 -14.76 -5.86
CA ASP A 20 15.04 -16.20 -6.06
C ASP A 20 14.12 -16.82 -5.00
N LYS A 21 13.86 -16.08 -3.91
CA LYS A 21 12.95 -16.48 -2.84
C LYS A 21 11.53 -16.02 -3.07
N SER A 22 10.57 -16.84 -2.65
CA SER A 22 9.15 -16.54 -2.75
C SER A 22 8.69 -15.65 -1.59
N ILE A 23 7.99 -14.57 -1.93
CA ILE A 23 7.10 -13.86 -1.00
C ILE A 23 5.69 -14.40 -1.24
N SER A 24 5.19 -15.11 -0.24
CA SER A 24 3.85 -15.67 -0.17
C SER A 24 3.02 -14.91 0.87
N TYR A 25 1.71 -15.12 0.87
CA TYR A 25 0.76 -14.44 1.76
C TYR A 25 -0.46 -15.32 2.05
N TYR A 26 -1.18 -14.98 3.12
CA TYR A 26 -2.41 -15.67 3.52
C TYR A 26 -3.69 -14.90 3.16
N ALA A 27 -3.56 -13.62 2.78
CA ALA A 27 -4.69 -12.77 2.43
C ALA A 27 -5.51 -13.32 1.27
N GLY A 28 -6.83 -13.42 1.45
CA GLY A 28 -7.74 -13.95 0.42
C GLY A 28 -7.58 -15.45 0.18
N ASP A 29 -7.55 -16.27 1.24
CA ASP A 29 -7.57 -17.75 1.13
C ASP A 29 -8.62 -18.18 0.10
N TYR A 30 -8.19 -18.96 -0.88
CA TYR A 30 -8.99 -19.35 -2.05
C TYR A 30 -10.28 -20.10 -1.69
N ARG A 31 -10.38 -20.66 -0.48
CA ARG A 31 -11.59 -21.34 0.02
C ARG A 31 -12.52 -20.39 0.76
N LEU A 32 -11.98 -19.33 1.36
CA LEU A 32 -12.72 -18.47 2.26
C LEU A 32 -13.84 -17.73 1.53
N VAL A 33 -13.52 -16.92 0.51
CA VAL A 33 -14.53 -16.11 -0.18
C VAL A 33 -15.62 -16.97 -0.83
N PRO A 34 -15.31 -18.09 -1.50
CA PRO A 34 -16.34 -19.03 -1.96
C PRO A 34 -17.23 -19.56 -0.83
N SER A 35 -16.65 -19.91 0.33
CA SER A 35 -17.41 -20.39 1.48
C SER A 35 -18.32 -19.31 2.06
N LEU A 36 -17.83 -18.06 2.15
CA LEU A 36 -18.61 -16.89 2.58
C LEU A 36 -19.79 -16.62 1.63
N ARG A 37 -19.60 -16.82 0.32
CA ARG A 37 -20.67 -16.72 -0.70
C ARG A 37 -21.69 -17.84 -0.57
N GLN A 38 -21.26 -19.07 -0.34
CA GLN A 38 -22.16 -20.21 -0.18
C GLN A 38 -23.01 -20.07 1.10
N ALA A 39 -22.46 -19.46 2.14
CA ALA A 39 -23.17 -19.09 3.37
C ALA A 39 -24.28 -18.02 3.16
N LEU A 40 -24.59 -17.63 1.91
CA LEU A 40 -25.59 -16.61 1.56
C LEU A 40 -26.70 -17.13 0.65
N ARG A 41 -27.92 -16.64 0.89
CA ARG A 41 -28.89 -16.36 -0.17
C ARG A 41 -28.59 -14.95 -0.71
N GLU A 42 -28.95 -14.62 -1.94
CA GLU A 42 -28.45 -13.43 -2.66
C GLU A 42 -28.66 -12.06 -1.95
N ASP A 43 -29.54 -11.98 -0.95
CA ASP A 43 -30.02 -10.75 -0.30
C ASP A 43 -29.03 -10.03 0.64
N GLY A 44 -27.97 -10.70 1.11
CA GLY A 44 -27.01 -10.12 2.06
C GLY A 44 -25.61 -9.88 1.50
N TRP A 45 -25.36 -10.23 0.23
CA TRP A 45 -24.05 -10.01 -0.40
C TRP A 45 -23.85 -8.54 -0.77
N ALA A 46 -24.89 -7.89 -1.31
CA ALA A 46 -24.86 -6.51 -1.75
C ALA A 46 -24.50 -5.54 -0.62
N ASP A 47 -25.11 -5.69 0.57
CA ASP A 47 -24.86 -4.84 1.74
C ASP A 47 -23.37 -4.83 2.13
N ILE A 48 -22.70 -5.98 2.09
CA ILE A 48 -21.27 -6.08 2.41
C ILE A 48 -20.44 -5.50 1.27
N TYR A 49 -20.79 -5.82 0.03
CA TYR A 49 -20.05 -5.39 -1.16
C TYR A 49 -20.01 -3.86 -1.28
N GLU A 50 -21.08 -3.18 -0.86
CA GLU A 50 -21.16 -1.71 -0.84
C GLU A 50 -20.63 -1.07 0.45
N SER A 51 -20.27 -1.85 1.46
CA SER A 51 -19.60 -1.34 2.67
C SER A 51 -18.13 -0.98 2.40
N LEU A 52 -17.50 -0.21 3.30
CA LEU A 52 -16.06 0.11 3.24
C LEU A 52 -15.18 -1.16 3.21
N LEU A 53 -15.60 -2.21 3.90
CA LEU A 53 -14.91 -3.51 3.90
C LEU A 53 -15.15 -4.31 2.61
N GLY A 54 -16.20 -3.98 1.86
CA GLY A 54 -16.54 -4.60 0.59
C GLY A 54 -15.48 -4.44 -0.49
N VAL A 55 -14.62 -3.40 -0.39
CA VAL A 55 -13.47 -3.21 -1.27
C VAL A 55 -12.54 -4.44 -1.31
N LEU A 56 -12.41 -5.17 -0.19
CA LEU A 56 -11.56 -6.36 -0.11
C LEU A 56 -12.16 -7.55 -0.87
N LEU A 57 -13.49 -7.64 -0.92
CA LEU A 57 -14.20 -8.64 -1.71
C LEU A 57 -14.18 -8.27 -3.20
N LYS A 58 -14.41 -7.00 -3.53
CA LYS A 58 -14.24 -6.44 -4.88
C LYS A 58 -12.83 -6.73 -5.42
N PHE A 59 -11.81 -6.51 -4.58
CA PHE A 59 -10.42 -6.81 -4.91
C PHE A 59 -10.18 -8.30 -5.14
N HIS A 60 -10.77 -9.18 -4.31
CA HIS A 60 -10.65 -10.63 -4.53
C HIS A 60 -11.25 -11.04 -5.88
N ASP A 61 -12.41 -10.47 -6.26
CA ASP A 61 -13.06 -10.77 -7.53
C ASP A 61 -12.31 -10.26 -8.75
N LEU A 62 -11.41 -9.29 -8.57
CA LEU A 62 -10.53 -8.80 -9.61
C LEU A 62 -9.56 -9.86 -10.14
N ASP A 63 -9.35 -10.95 -9.39
CA ASP A 63 -8.25 -11.92 -9.57
C ASP A 63 -6.90 -11.21 -9.71
N PHE A 64 -6.57 -10.41 -8.70
CA PHE A 64 -5.37 -9.58 -8.72
C PHE A 64 -4.11 -10.40 -8.97
N GLY A 65 -3.36 -9.96 -9.98
CA GLY A 65 -2.12 -10.54 -10.45
C GLY A 65 -0.95 -10.26 -9.51
N TRP A 66 -0.86 -11.00 -8.41
CA TRP A 66 0.27 -10.93 -7.48
C TRP A 66 1.61 -11.15 -8.17
N ALA A 67 2.55 -10.24 -7.91
CA ALA A 67 3.90 -10.20 -8.43
C ALA A 67 4.91 -10.09 -7.28
N SER A 68 5.20 -11.22 -6.63
CA SER A 68 6.13 -11.30 -5.48
C SER A 68 7.48 -10.63 -5.74
N ARG A 69 8.04 -10.77 -6.95
CA ARG A 69 9.31 -10.15 -7.33
C ARG A 69 9.26 -8.63 -7.36
N LEU A 70 8.12 -8.04 -7.72
CA LEU A 70 7.94 -6.59 -7.74
C LEU A 70 8.02 -6.04 -6.31
N VAL A 71 7.28 -6.66 -5.39
CA VAL A 71 7.29 -6.29 -3.98
C VAL A 71 8.66 -6.57 -3.36
N HIS A 72 9.30 -7.70 -3.69
CA HIS A 72 10.66 -8.00 -3.23
C HIS A 72 11.64 -6.90 -3.61
N HIS A 73 11.66 -6.48 -4.89
CA HIS A 73 12.53 -5.38 -5.32
C HIS A 73 12.26 -4.09 -4.57
N MET A 74 10.99 -3.73 -4.42
CA MET A 74 10.59 -2.55 -3.67
C MET A 74 11.12 -2.58 -2.23
N LEU A 75 11.00 -3.72 -1.55
CA LEU A 75 11.48 -3.90 -0.19
C LEU A 75 13.01 -3.96 -0.09
N THR A 76 13.73 -4.43 -1.12
CA THR A 76 15.20 -4.37 -1.15
C THR A 76 15.75 -2.96 -1.42
N PHE A 77 14.94 -2.05 -1.94
CA PHE A 77 15.29 -0.64 -2.10
C PHE A 77 15.07 0.18 -0.83
N GLN A 78 14.74 -0.46 0.30
CA GLN A 78 14.54 0.23 1.56
C GLN A 78 15.79 1.01 2.01
N ILE A 79 15.54 2.19 2.55
CA ILE A 79 16.52 2.97 3.31
C ILE A 79 16.30 2.75 4.80
N VAL A 80 17.35 2.99 5.58
CA VAL A 80 17.30 2.88 7.04
C VAL A 80 16.22 3.83 7.56
N CYS A 81 15.20 3.26 8.21
CA CYS A 81 14.04 3.98 8.72
C CYS A 81 13.81 3.57 10.19
N ASN A 82 13.94 4.55 11.10
CA ASN A 82 13.81 4.33 12.54
C ASN A 82 12.34 4.35 13.00
N GLN A 83 11.43 4.82 12.15
CA GLN A 83 10.02 4.92 12.41
C GLN A 83 9.40 3.51 12.39
N ARG A 84 8.74 3.12 13.49
CA ARG A 84 8.19 1.76 13.65
C ARG A 84 7.11 1.43 12.60
N TYR A 85 6.32 2.43 12.22
CA TYR A 85 5.13 2.28 11.38
C TYR A 85 5.28 2.93 10.01
N GLU A 86 6.46 2.78 9.41
CA GLU A 86 6.78 3.37 8.11
C GLU A 86 7.81 2.50 7.38
N LEU A 87 7.65 2.39 6.07
CA LEU A 87 8.71 1.94 5.16
C LEU A 87 9.10 3.11 4.28
N GLN A 88 10.39 3.20 3.97
CA GLN A 88 10.88 4.13 2.98
C GLN A 88 11.77 3.37 2.01
N SER A 89 11.47 3.48 0.71
CA SER A 89 12.28 2.89 -0.35
C SER A 89 12.84 3.97 -1.23
N LEU A 90 14.15 3.91 -1.51
CA LEU A 90 14.80 4.84 -2.40
C LEU A 90 14.67 4.36 -3.84
N ILE A 91 13.78 5.01 -4.56
CA ILE A 91 13.58 4.80 -5.98
C ILE A 91 14.39 5.87 -6.71
N VAL A 92 15.45 5.45 -7.42
CA VAL A 92 16.40 6.36 -8.10
C VAL A 92 17.10 7.28 -7.10
N THR A 93 16.52 8.44 -6.87
CA THR A 93 16.95 9.53 -6.00
C THR A 93 15.83 10.00 -5.10
N THR A 94 14.60 9.51 -5.30
CA THR A 94 13.41 9.95 -4.57
C THR A 94 13.05 8.88 -3.53
N PRO A 95 13.11 9.20 -2.23
CA PRO A 95 12.56 8.33 -1.21
C PRO A 95 11.04 8.33 -1.35
N VAL A 96 10.45 7.16 -1.55
CA VAL A 96 9.00 6.99 -1.49
C VAL A 96 8.64 6.31 -0.18
N ARG A 97 7.54 6.77 0.41
CA ARG A 97 7.10 6.36 1.74
C ARG A 97 5.87 5.46 1.65
N PHE A 98 5.81 4.48 2.55
CA PHE A 98 4.60 3.72 2.85
C PHE A 98 4.32 3.84 4.35
N SER A 99 3.31 4.64 4.69
CA SER A 99 2.82 4.84 6.05
C SER A 99 1.32 4.49 6.13
N LEU A 100 0.71 4.74 7.29
CA LEU A 100 -0.74 4.54 7.47
C LEU A 100 -1.55 5.37 6.46
N HIS A 101 -1.05 6.55 6.10
CA HIS A 101 -1.73 7.44 5.16
C HIS A 101 -1.77 6.84 3.75
N GLU A 102 -0.64 6.42 3.20
CA GLU A 102 -0.62 5.78 1.87
C GLU A 102 -1.40 4.46 1.89
N PHE A 103 -1.41 3.73 3.01
CA PHE A 103 -2.24 2.54 3.17
C PHE A 103 -3.74 2.85 3.13
N GLU A 104 -4.17 3.91 3.81
CA GLU A 104 -5.56 4.39 3.80
C GLU A 104 -5.98 4.82 2.39
N GLU A 105 -5.16 5.64 1.71
CA GLU A 105 -5.44 6.08 0.35
C GLU A 105 -5.52 4.90 -0.62
N ILE A 106 -4.61 3.93 -0.51
CA ILE A 106 -4.60 2.76 -1.39
C ILE A 106 -5.82 1.89 -1.15
N THR A 107 -6.12 1.55 0.10
CA THR A 107 -7.13 0.53 0.42
C THR A 107 -8.54 1.09 0.56
N GLY A 108 -8.67 2.37 0.90
CA GLY A 108 -9.95 3.00 1.29
C GLY A 108 -10.51 2.48 2.63
N LEU A 109 -9.74 1.70 3.40
CA LEU A 109 -10.17 1.20 4.70
C LEU A 109 -10.13 2.33 5.73
N ASN A 110 -11.09 2.31 6.66
CA ASN A 110 -11.13 3.28 7.75
C ASN A 110 -9.83 3.19 8.60
N CYS A 111 -9.03 4.26 8.58
CA CYS A 111 -7.85 4.43 9.43
C CYS A 111 -8.05 5.52 10.50
N GLY A 112 -9.29 5.85 10.85
CA GLY A 112 -9.65 6.80 11.89
C GLY A 112 -9.01 6.47 13.25
N TYR A 113 -8.69 7.49 14.03
CA TYR A 113 -8.07 7.32 15.34
C TYR A 113 -9.06 6.70 16.34
N VAL A 114 -8.56 5.82 17.22
CA VAL A 114 -9.30 5.26 18.35
C VAL A 114 -8.37 5.16 19.56
N ASN A 115 -8.92 5.41 20.75
CA ASN A 115 -8.16 5.44 22.00
C ASN A 115 -7.58 4.07 22.38
N ASP A 116 -8.36 3.01 22.22
CA ASP A 116 -7.94 1.64 22.50
C ASP A 116 -8.16 0.72 21.29
N LEU A 117 -7.07 0.37 20.61
CA LEU A 117 -7.07 -0.62 19.53
C LEU A 117 -7.05 -2.06 20.06
N ALA A 118 -6.68 -2.31 21.32
CA ALA A 118 -6.61 -3.65 21.89
C ALA A 118 -7.97 -4.12 22.43
N LEU A 119 -8.87 -3.18 22.73
CA LEU A 119 -10.21 -3.42 23.26
C LEU A 119 -10.14 -4.27 24.53
N ALA A 120 -9.27 -3.87 25.46
CA ALA A 120 -8.92 -4.69 26.62
C ALA A 120 -10.12 -4.91 27.56
N ASP A 121 -11.03 -3.93 27.61
CA ASP A 121 -12.17 -3.88 28.54
C ASP A 121 -13.49 -4.31 27.90
N LEU A 122 -13.45 -5.00 26.74
CA LEU A 122 -14.66 -5.42 26.04
C LEU A 122 -15.38 -6.55 26.80
N GLU A 123 -16.55 -6.25 27.37
CA GLU A 123 -17.39 -7.22 28.07
C GLU A 123 -17.88 -8.35 27.14
N ILE A 124 -17.96 -9.56 27.67
CA ILE A 124 -18.50 -10.72 26.95
C ILE A 124 -20.02 -10.74 27.11
N SER A 125 -20.75 -10.31 26.08
CA SER A 125 -22.21 -10.39 26.04
C SER A 125 -22.71 -11.82 25.87
N ASP A 126 -23.96 -12.08 26.26
CA ASP A 126 -24.59 -13.40 26.05
C ASP A 126 -24.76 -13.72 24.56
N ASP A 127 -25.08 -12.72 23.73
CA ASP A 127 -25.17 -12.87 22.28
C ASP A 127 -23.84 -13.36 21.67
N MET A 128 -22.71 -12.89 22.19
CA MET A 128 -21.38 -13.37 21.79
C MET A 128 -21.22 -14.86 22.11
N ARG A 129 -21.64 -15.29 23.31
CA ARG A 129 -21.54 -16.69 23.75
C ARG A 129 -22.38 -17.59 22.86
N VAL A 130 -23.64 -17.22 22.64
CA VAL A 130 -24.56 -17.96 21.76
C VAL A 130 -23.99 -18.07 20.35
N PHE A 131 -23.52 -16.96 19.77
CA PHE A 131 -22.93 -16.96 18.43
C PHE A 131 -21.71 -17.88 18.34
N ARG A 132 -20.82 -17.87 19.35
CA ARG A 132 -19.63 -18.73 19.37
C ARG A 132 -19.93 -20.21 19.56
N GLU A 133 -20.86 -20.54 20.47
CA GLU A 133 -21.33 -21.92 20.66
C GLU A 133 -21.92 -22.47 19.37
N GLN A 134 -22.68 -21.65 18.66
CA GLN A 134 -23.25 -22.00 17.36
C GLN A 134 -22.19 -22.25 16.28
N MET A 135 -21.04 -21.56 16.33
CA MET A 135 -19.90 -21.86 15.45
C MET A 135 -19.09 -23.09 15.89
N GLY A 136 -19.23 -23.54 17.15
CA GLY A 136 -18.42 -24.62 17.72
C GLY A 136 -16.96 -24.25 17.98
N VAL A 137 -16.66 -22.97 18.25
CA VAL A 137 -15.28 -22.47 18.43
C VAL A 137 -14.93 -22.20 19.88
N ASN A 138 -13.63 -22.07 20.17
CA ASN A 138 -13.14 -21.69 21.50
C ASN A 138 -13.67 -20.31 21.94
N MET A 139 -13.98 -20.16 23.23
CA MET A 139 -14.53 -18.92 23.82
C MET A 139 -13.47 -17.86 24.12
N GLU A 140 -12.25 -18.28 24.44
CA GLU A 140 -11.14 -17.41 24.86
C GLU A 140 -10.33 -16.89 23.67
N LEU A 141 -10.19 -17.70 22.62
CA LEU A 141 -9.43 -17.37 21.43
C LEU A 141 -10.33 -16.86 20.30
N GLY A 142 -9.84 -15.99 19.43
CA GLY A 142 -10.55 -15.63 18.21
C GLY A 142 -10.56 -16.79 17.22
N PRO A 143 -11.67 -17.01 16.49
CA PRO A 143 -11.80 -18.11 15.54
C PRO A 143 -10.78 -17.95 14.41
N SER A 144 -10.11 -19.05 14.08
CA SER A 144 -9.20 -19.16 12.94
C SER A 144 -9.95 -19.07 11.61
N THR A 145 -9.23 -18.80 10.53
CA THR A 145 -9.84 -18.80 9.19
C THR A 145 -10.42 -20.17 8.83
N PHE A 146 -9.80 -21.24 9.31
CA PHE A 146 -10.28 -22.61 9.12
C PHE A 146 -11.64 -22.82 9.79
N GLU A 147 -11.77 -22.48 11.07
CA GLU A 147 -13.03 -22.59 11.82
C GLU A 147 -14.14 -21.74 11.19
N ILE A 148 -13.81 -20.55 10.66
CA ILE A 148 -14.77 -19.70 9.94
C ILE A 148 -15.26 -20.40 8.66
N ILE A 149 -14.38 -21.06 7.91
CA ILE A 149 -14.75 -21.83 6.71
C ILE A 149 -15.65 -23.02 7.08
N GLU A 150 -15.33 -23.73 8.16
CA GLU A 150 -16.16 -24.84 8.65
C GLU A 150 -17.55 -24.35 9.10
N ALA A 151 -17.60 -23.24 9.83
CA ALA A 151 -18.86 -22.60 10.22
C ALA A 151 -19.71 -22.22 9.00
N CYS A 152 -19.11 -21.75 7.89
CA CYS A 152 -19.84 -21.43 6.66
C CYS A 152 -20.56 -22.66 6.08
N SER A 153 -19.95 -23.84 6.17
CA SER A 153 -20.55 -25.08 5.68
C SER A 153 -21.76 -25.53 6.51
N ASN A 154 -21.84 -25.09 7.77
CA ASN A 154 -22.85 -25.52 8.75
C ASN A 154 -23.85 -24.41 9.11
N CYS A 155 -23.88 -23.29 8.38
CA CYS A 155 -24.68 -22.11 8.74
C CYS A 155 -26.07 -22.03 8.10
N SER A 156 -26.55 -23.08 7.44
CA SER A 156 -27.81 -23.06 6.68
C SER A 156 -29.04 -22.75 7.55
N SER A 157 -29.05 -23.20 8.79
CA SER A 157 -30.10 -22.97 9.79
C SER A 157 -29.95 -21.66 10.57
N TRP A 158 -28.86 -20.91 10.38
CA TRP A 158 -28.54 -19.74 11.18
C TRP A 158 -29.46 -18.55 10.86
N SER A 159 -29.51 -17.57 11.75
CA SER A 159 -30.22 -16.31 11.48
C SER A 159 -29.56 -15.52 10.34
N ARG A 160 -30.28 -14.55 9.74
CA ARG A 160 -29.69 -13.65 8.72
C ARG A 160 -28.50 -12.90 9.31
N ASP A 161 -28.65 -12.39 10.53
CA ASP A 161 -27.63 -11.60 11.21
C ASP A 161 -26.41 -12.45 11.55
N ASP A 162 -26.55 -13.67 12.06
CA ASP A 162 -25.39 -14.53 12.37
C ASP A 162 -24.60 -14.92 11.14
N ARG A 163 -25.27 -15.16 10.00
CA ARG A 163 -24.56 -15.38 8.74
C ARG A 163 -23.84 -14.12 8.26
N LEU A 164 -24.40 -12.93 8.52
CA LEU A 164 -23.74 -11.66 8.22
C LEU A 164 -22.53 -11.43 9.13
N ARG A 165 -22.65 -11.74 10.43
CA ARG A 165 -21.56 -11.75 11.40
C ARG A 165 -20.42 -12.66 10.95
N LEU A 166 -20.74 -13.88 10.52
CA LEU A 166 -19.75 -14.83 10.02
C LEU A 166 -18.94 -14.30 8.84
N ARG A 167 -19.54 -13.48 7.97
CA ARG A 167 -18.84 -12.90 6.81
C ARG A 167 -17.92 -11.76 7.17
N TYR A 168 -18.38 -10.84 8.01
CA TYR A 168 -17.51 -9.78 8.51
C TYR A 168 -16.32 -10.35 9.28
N LEU A 169 -16.56 -11.42 10.06
CA LEU A 169 -15.52 -12.18 10.72
C LEU A 169 -14.55 -12.82 9.71
N GLY A 170 -15.07 -13.36 8.60
CA GLY A 170 -14.27 -13.84 7.48
C GLY A 170 -13.41 -12.76 6.82
N ILE A 171 -13.96 -11.56 6.57
CA ILE A 171 -13.17 -10.43 6.02
C ILE A 171 -12.03 -10.07 6.98
N TYR A 172 -12.34 -9.96 8.28
CA TYR A 172 -11.35 -9.69 9.31
C TYR A 172 -10.23 -10.75 9.35
N ALA A 173 -10.59 -12.03 9.40
CA ALA A 173 -9.62 -13.11 9.48
C ALA A 173 -8.81 -13.30 8.18
N GLY A 174 -9.47 -13.14 7.04
CA GLY A 174 -8.94 -13.47 5.72
C GLY A 174 -8.24 -12.34 5.00
N PHE A 175 -8.51 -11.07 5.33
CA PHE A 175 -7.91 -9.93 4.63
C PHE A 175 -7.24 -8.95 5.59
N ILE A 176 -7.89 -8.59 6.70
CA ILE A 176 -7.35 -7.60 7.65
C ILE A 176 -6.15 -8.18 8.41
N VAL A 177 -6.35 -9.30 9.11
CA VAL A 177 -5.27 -9.96 9.87
C VAL A 177 -4.45 -10.86 8.94
N ALA A 178 -5.12 -11.67 8.12
CA ALA A 178 -4.51 -12.50 7.06
C ALA A 178 -3.22 -13.21 7.53
N THR A 179 -3.36 -13.99 8.60
CA THR A 179 -2.34 -14.91 9.11
C THR A 179 -2.67 -16.35 8.71
N GLU A 180 -1.83 -17.32 9.11
CA GLU A 180 -2.04 -18.74 8.86
C GLU A 180 -3.48 -19.20 9.14
N THR A 181 -3.99 -20.09 8.28
CA THR A 181 -5.40 -20.49 8.28
C THR A 181 -5.86 -21.06 9.62
N ILE A 182 -4.98 -21.79 10.31
CA ILE A 182 -5.26 -22.43 11.62
C ILE A 182 -4.92 -21.55 12.82
N SER A 183 -4.23 -20.42 12.60
CA SER A 183 -3.85 -19.55 13.71
C SER A 183 -5.08 -18.87 14.32
N PRO A 184 -5.21 -18.89 15.66
CA PRO A 184 -6.29 -18.16 16.32
C PRO A 184 -6.14 -16.66 16.09
N LYS A 185 -7.25 -15.97 15.90
CA LYS A 185 -7.26 -14.51 15.73
C LYS A 185 -7.41 -13.82 17.09
N ASN A 186 -7.25 -12.50 17.12
CA ASN A 186 -7.51 -11.74 18.34
C ASN A 186 -9.00 -11.86 18.72
N ALA A 187 -9.25 -12.32 19.95
CA ALA A 187 -10.60 -12.57 20.44
C ALA A 187 -11.42 -11.28 20.59
N ASN A 188 -10.83 -10.20 21.07
CA ASN A 188 -11.52 -8.93 21.29
C ASN A 188 -11.94 -8.28 19.96
N HIS A 189 -11.08 -8.31 18.95
CA HIS A 189 -11.45 -7.86 17.60
C HIS A 189 -12.55 -8.73 16.98
N ALA A 190 -12.48 -10.05 17.15
CA ALA A 190 -13.52 -10.94 16.64
C ALA A 190 -14.88 -10.71 17.32
N ARG A 191 -14.90 -10.32 18.61
CA ARG A 191 -16.13 -10.04 19.38
C ARG A 191 -16.91 -8.84 18.85
N LEU A 192 -16.24 -7.88 18.21
CA LEU A 192 -16.92 -6.71 17.64
C LEU A 192 -18.04 -7.08 16.68
N VAL A 193 -17.96 -8.26 16.05
CA VAL A 193 -18.93 -8.65 15.03
C VAL A 193 -20.35 -8.82 15.57
N VAL A 194 -20.51 -8.96 16.89
CA VAL A 194 -21.83 -9.01 17.53
C VAL A 194 -22.60 -7.71 17.30
N ASP A 195 -21.90 -6.57 17.36
CA ASP A 195 -22.37 -5.24 16.95
C ASP A 195 -21.91 -4.95 15.52
N LEU A 196 -22.76 -5.28 14.54
CA LEU A 196 -22.43 -5.13 13.12
C LEU A 196 -22.15 -3.68 12.70
N GLU A 197 -22.83 -2.70 13.29
CA GLU A 197 -22.61 -1.29 12.95
C GLU A 197 -21.28 -0.80 13.53
N GLY A 198 -21.02 -1.10 14.81
CA GLY A 198 -19.71 -0.83 15.42
C GLY A 198 -18.57 -1.54 14.71
N PHE A 199 -18.79 -2.77 14.22
CA PHE A 199 -17.80 -3.49 13.43
C PHE A 199 -17.49 -2.79 12.10
N LYS A 200 -18.49 -2.33 11.35
CA LYS A 200 -18.27 -1.65 10.05
C LYS A 200 -17.52 -0.33 10.21
N GLU A 201 -17.81 0.41 11.27
CA GLU A 201 -17.20 1.71 11.57
C GLU A 201 -15.84 1.59 12.27
N PHE A 202 -15.46 0.40 12.78
CA PHE A 202 -14.18 0.21 13.44
C PHE A 202 -13.00 0.49 12.49
N PRO A 203 -11.89 1.10 12.95
CA PRO A 203 -10.76 1.46 12.09
C PRO A 203 -9.89 0.25 11.70
N TRP A 204 -10.47 -0.69 10.96
CA TRP A 204 -9.82 -1.91 10.50
C TRP A 204 -8.58 -1.64 9.65
N GLY A 205 -8.51 -0.50 8.96
CA GLY A 205 -7.32 -0.09 8.22
C GLY A 205 -6.09 0.04 9.12
N ARG A 206 -6.24 0.52 10.37
CA ARG A 206 -5.13 0.58 11.33
C ARG A 206 -4.64 -0.81 11.74
N ILE A 207 -5.57 -1.74 11.96
CA ILE A 207 -5.23 -3.13 12.32
C ILE A 207 -4.51 -3.80 11.16
N ALA A 208 -5.05 -3.70 9.94
CA ALA A 208 -4.45 -4.27 8.74
C ALA A 208 -3.04 -3.73 8.50
N PHE A 209 -2.87 -2.40 8.56
CA PHE A 209 -1.58 -1.75 8.39
C PHE A 209 -0.56 -2.17 9.45
N LYS A 210 -0.98 -2.22 10.73
CA LYS A 210 -0.11 -2.63 11.84
C LYS A 210 0.38 -4.06 11.67
N HIS A 211 -0.50 -4.98 11.27
CA HIS A 211 -0.13 -6.37 10.98
C HIS A 211 0.85 -6.45 9.81
N LEU A 212 0.54 -5.78 8.69
CA LEU A 212 1.39 -5.78 7.50
C LEU A 212 2.80 -5.24 7.78
N ILE A 213 2.91 -4.04 8.35
CA ILE A 213 4.21 -3.42 8.63
C ILE A 213 5.04 -4.25 9.58
N LYS A 214 4.42 -4.74 10.67
CA LYS A 214 5.12 -5.58 11.64
C LYS A 214 5.70 -6.82 10.94
N SER A 215 4.87 -7.49 10.14
CA SER A 215 5.29 -8.67 9.39
C SER A 215 6.44 -8.35 8.43
N VAL A 216 6.33 -7.28 7.62
CA VAL A 216 7.40 -6.89 6.69
C VAL A 216 8.73 -6.63 7.41
N LYS A 217 8.71 -5.91 8.53
CA LYS A 217 9.92 -5.53 9.27
C LYS A 217 10.60 -6.70 9.99
N GLU A 218 9.85 -7.74 10.35
CA GLU A 218 10.38 -8.92 11.05
C GLU A 218 10.95 -9.99 10.11
N LYS A 219 10.65 -9.93 8.80
CA LYS A 219 10.98 -10.99 7.85
C LYS A 219 12.32 -10.73 7.16
N ASP A 220 13.07 -11.82 7.00
CA ASP A 220 14.35 -11.84 6.31
C ASP A 220 14.14 -12.11 4.80
N LEU A 221 14.33 -11.07 3.97
CA LEU A 221 14.14 -11.13 2.52
C LEU A 221 15.14 -12.04 1.78
N SER A 222 16.15 -12.60 2.47
CA SER A 222 17.04 -13.62 1.92
C SER A 222 16.46 -15.04 1.97
N LYS A 223 15.27 -15.21 2.57
CA LYS A 223 14.58 -16.50 2.74
C LYS A 223 13.23 -16.49 2.04
N ASN A 224 12.66 -17.69 1.87
CA ASN A 224 11.24 -17.81 1.53
C ASN A 224 10.43 -17.33 2.73
N ILE A 225 9.53 -16.37 2.52
CA ILE A 225 8.78 -15.75 3.59
C ILE A 225 7.28 -15.75 3.28
N ASN A 226 6.49 -15.85 4.34
CA ASN A 226 5.07 -15.51 4.33
C ASN A 226 4.91 -14.18 5.04
N ILE A 227 4.35 -13.19 4.34
CA ILE A 227 3.98 -11.91 4.91
C ILE A 227 2.52 -11.99 5.36
N GLU A 228 2.27 -11.60 6.60
CA GLU A 228 0.95 -11.51 7.21
C GLU A 228 0.31 -10.16 6.93
N GLY A 229 -1.02 -10.10 6.99
CA GLY A 229 -1.79 -8.92 6.62
C GLY A 229 -1.98 -8.80 5.11
N PHE A 230 -2.56 -7.68 4.70
CA PHE A 230 -2.95 -7.44 3.31
C PHE A 230 -1.76 -6.96 2.44
N VAL A 231 -0.85 -7.90 2.12
CA VAL A 231 0.42 -7.60 1.43
C VAL A 231 0.24 -6.98 0.03
N GLN A 232 -0.89 -7.23 -0.63
CA GLN A 232 -1.17 -6.73 -1.97
C GLN A 232 -1.16 -5.20 -2.03
N ALA A 233 -1.44 -4.52 -0.91
CA ALA A 233 -1.30 -3.08 -0.78
C ALA A 233 0.13 -2.59 -1.11
N LEU A 234 1.17 -3.40 -0.84
CA LEU A 234 2.55 -3.05 -1.21
C LEU A 234 2.76 -3.08 -2.72
N GLN A 235 2.10 -3.99 -3.45
CA GLN A 235 2.20 -4.02 -4.91
C GLN A 235 1.51 -2.82 -5.54
N VAL A 236 0.33 -2.45 -5.03
CA VAL A 236 -0.38 -1.24 -5.46
C VAL A 236 0.39 0.02 -5.09
N TRP A 237 1.07 0.04 -3.94
CA TRP A 237 1.99 1.11 -3.57
C TRP A 237 3.10 1.29 -4.60
N VAL A 238 3.67 0.21 -5.16
CA VAL A 238 4.66 0.33 -6.23
C VAL A 238 4.06 0.99 -7.47
N TYR A 239 2.83 0.64 -7.84
CA TYR A 239 2.15 1.26 -8.98
C TYR A 239 1.87 2.74 -8.74
N TYR A 240 1.49 3.11 -7.51
CA TYR A 240 1.25 4.49 -7.13
C TYR A 240 2.54 5.32 -7.10
N ALA A 241 3.62 4.73 -6.58
CA ALA A 241 4.94 5.35 -6.54
C ALA A 241 5.57 5.48 -7.94
N LEU A 242 5.16 4.65 -8.91
CA LEU A 242 5.73 4.56 -10.26
C LEU A 242 4.64 4.53 -11.34
N PRO A 243 3.97 5.66 -11.63
CA PRO A 243 2.83 5.68 -12.55
C PRO A 243 3.18 5.22 -13.97
N ASP A 244 4.35 5.59 -14.52
CA ASP A 244 4.76 5.14 -15.86
C ASP A 244 4.96 3.61 -15.91
N PHE A 245 5.58 3.06 -14.86
CA PHE A 245 5.73 1.61 -14.72
C PHE A 245 4.36 0.94 -14.55
N ALA A 246 3.44 1.54 -13.78
CA ALA A 246 2.10 1.03 -13.60
C ALA A 246 1.30 1.01 -14.90
N ALA A 247 1.43 2.04 -15.74
CA ALA A 247 0.74 2.11 -17.03
C ALA A 247 1.16 0.96 -17.96
N GLU A 248 2.44 0.59 -17.98
CA GLU A 248 2.95 -0.50 -18.83
C GLU A 248 2.77 -1.88 -18.18
N PHE A 249 2.96 -1.99 -16.86
CA PHE A 249 3.08 -3.27 -16.16
C PHE A 249 1.95 -3.60 -15.20
N GLY A 250 1.18 -2.63 -14.72
CA GLY A 250 0.12 -2.83 -13.73
C GLY A 250 -1.23 -3.25 -14.30
N GLU A 251 -1.40 -3.22 -15.62
CA GLU A 251 -2.67 -3.48 -16.31
C GLU A 251 -3.79 -2.60 -15.74
N PRO A 252 -3.70 -1.27 -15.96
CA PRO A 252 -4.63 -0.31 -15.37
C PRO A 252 -6.06 -0.56 -15.87
N LEU A 253 -7.00 -0.43 -14.95
CA LEU A 253 -8.42 -0.56 -15.19
C LEU A 253 -9.07 0.82 -15.24
N PRO A 254 -10.13 0.99 -16.05
CA PRO A 254 -10.77 2.29 -16.22
C PRO A 254 -11.44 2.78 -14.93
N ASN A 255 -11.04 3.98 -14.50
CA ASN A 255 -11.71 4.92 -13.59
C ASN A 255 -12.42 4.37 -12.33
N ASP A 256 -11.85 3.36 -11.66
CA ASP A 256 -12.23 3.11 -10.27
C ASP A 256 -11.58 4.17 -9.37
N PRO A 257 -12.34 4.90 -8.54
CA PRO A 257 -11.79 5.92 -7.65
C PRO A 257 -10.89 5.33 -6.54
N ASN A 258 -10.99 4.02 -6.26
CA ASN A 258 -10.17 3.36 -5.27
C ASN A 258 -8.88 2.78 -5.91
N PRO A 259 -7.68 3.24 -5.50
CA PRO A 259 -6.41 2.76 -6.08
C PRO A 259 -6.21 1.24 -6.01
N LEU A 260 -6.75 0.57 -4.99
CA LEU A 260 -6.68 -0.88 -4.85
C LEU A 260 -7.33 -1.62 -6.02
N LEU A 261 -8.34 -1.03 -6.63
CA LEU A 261 -9.13 -1.61 -7.72
C LEU A 261 -8.70 -1.10 -9.11
N SER A 262 -7.74 -0.17 -9.18
CA SER A 262 -7.31 0.46 -10.43
C SER A 262 -6.34 -0.39 -11.26
N TYR A 263 -5.89 -1.55 -10.78
CA TYR A 263 -4.86 -2.36 -11.44
C TYR A 263 -5.17 -3.85 -11.37
N LYS A 264 -5.09 -4.57 -12.50
CA LYS A 264 -5.15 -6.04 -12.48
C LYS A 264 -3.88 -6.70 -11.95
N GLY A 265 -2.76 -5.99 -11.87
CA GLY A 265 -1.49 -6.54 -11.41
C GLY A 265 -0.64 -7.13 -12.54
N SER A 266 0.46 -7.80 -12.19
CA SER A 266 1.54 -8.14 -13.13
C SER A 266 2.08 -9.57 -13.00
N ARG A 267 1.21 -10.50 -12.58
CA ARG A 267 1.55 -11.92 -12.35
C ARG A 267 2.32 -12.49 -13.55
N GLY A 268 3.46 -13.15 -13.28
CA GLY A 268 4.24 -13.86 -14.29
C GLY A 268 5.18 -13.01 -15.17
N ARG A 269 5.23 -11.68 -15.00
CA ARG A 269 6.14 -10.84 -15.79
C ARG A 269 7.61 -11.04 -15.40
N LYS A 270 8.48 -11.13 -16.41
CA LYS A 270 9.94 -11.28 -16.26
C LYS A 270 10.63 -9.91 -16.27
N ASN A 271 11.89 -9.88 -15.81
CA ASN A 271 12.76 -8.69 -15.85
C ASN A 271 12.21 -7.45 -15.11
N VAL A 272 11.38 -7.65 -14.09
CA VAL A 272 10.73 -6.57 -13.33
C VAL A 272 11.73 -5.55 -12.79
N LYS A 273 12.86 -5.98 -12.19
CA LYS A 273 13.92 -5.08 -11.73
C LYS A 273 14.46 -4.19 -12.86
N ALA A 274 14.78 -4.79 -14.01
CA ALA A 274 15.33 -4.06 -15.14
C ALA A 274 14.30 -3.09 -15.72
N ASN A 275 13.03 -3.46 -15.77
CA ASN A 275 11.94 -2.62 -16.26
C ASN A 275 11.64 -1.45 -15.31
N MET A 276 11.63 -1.71 -14.00
CA MET A 276 11.58 -0.65 -12.99
C MET A 276 12.77 0.28 -13.18
N LEU A 277 14.01 -0.23 -13.13
CA LEU A 277 15.22 0.57 -13.29
C LEU A 277 15.28 1.33 -14.62
N LYS A 278 14.76 0.77 -15.71
CA LYS A 278 14.69 1.45 -17.02
C LYS A 278 13.78 2.68 -16.97
N HIS A 279 12.58 2.56 -16.42
CA HIS A 279 11.66 3.70 -16.28
C HIS A 279 12.26 4.78 -15.40
N LEU A 280 12.82 4.33 -14.29
CA LEU A 280 13.56 5.12 -13.33
C LEU A 280 14.73 5.91 -13.94
N LEU A 281 15.54 5.28 -14.81
CA LEU A 281 16.63 5.94 -15.53
C LEU A 281 16.14 6.83 -16.68
N SER A 282 15.01 6.49 -17.32
CA SER A 282 14.43 7.32 -18.37
C SER A 282 13.93 8.68 -17.84
N GLY A 283 13.42 8.71 -16.60
CA GLY A 283 13.08 9.95 -15.90
C GLY A 283 14.31 10.82 -15.63
N LEU A 284 15.43 10.22 -15.21
CA LEU A 284 16.70 10.95 -15.03
C LEU A 284 17.22 11.55 -16.35
N GLY A 285 17.17 10.80 -17.44
CA GLY A 285 17.58 11.33 -18.75
C GLY A 285 16.70 12.49 -19.23
N SER A 286 15.43 12.54 -18.81
CA SER A 286 14.55 13.70 -19.03
C SER A 286 14.98 14.90 -18.17
N CYS A 287 15.30 14.68 -16.89
CA CYS A 287 15.83 15.71 -15.99
C CYS A 287 17.17 16.27 -16.48
N GLU A 288 18.11 15.43 -16.92
CA GLU A 288 19.39 15.88 -17.47
C GLU A 288 19.20 16.78 -18.70
N LYS A 289 18.27 16.42 -19.60
CA LYS A 289 17.93 17.25 -20.75
C LYS A 289 17.31 18.58 -20.35
N GLN A 290 16.42 18.59 -19.34
CA GLN A 290 15.83 19.82 -18.83
C GLN A 290 16.84 20.72 -18.12
N ILE A 291 17.75 20.15 -17.33
CA ILE A 291 18.85 20.86 -16.68
C ILE A 291 19.77 21.48 -17.73
N LYS A 292 20.14 20.72 -18.76
CA LYS A 292 20.96 21.23 -19.86
C LYS A 292 20.27 22.38 -20.61
N LEU A 293 18.98 22.22 -20.93
CA LEU A 293 18.18 23.27 -21.56
C LEU A 293 18.08 24.54 -20.70
N LEU A 294 17.96 24.39 -19.38
CA LEU A 294 17.96 25.51 -18.44
C LEU A 294 19.34 26.18 -18.38
N SER A 295 20.42 25.41 -18.36
CA SER A 295 21.80 25.92 -18.39
C SER A 295 22.08 26.74 -19.65
N ASP A 296 21.74 26.19 -20.83
CA ASP A 296 21.92 26.87 -22.12
C ASP A 296 21.12 28.19 -22.18
N LYS A 297 19.93 28.22 -21.56
CA LYS A 297 19.11 29.44 -21.46
C LYS A 297 19.72 30.48 -20.52
N VAL A 298 20.33 30.05 -19.42
CA VAL A 298 21.01 30.95 -18.47
C VAL A 298 22.21 31.60 -19.16
N GLU A 299 23.05 30.82 -19.83
CA GLU A 299 24.21 31.34 -20.59
C GLU A 299 23.78 32.35 -21.68
N ALA A 300 22.69 32.07 -22.39
CA ALA A 300 22.15 32.99 -23.39
C ALA A 300 21.66 34.32 -22.78
N VAL A 301 21.06 34.27 -21.59
CA VAL A 301 20.62 35.48 -20.86
C VAL A 301 21.82 36.26 -20.33
N GLU A 302 22.83 35.58 -19.78
CA GLU A 302 24.07 36.21 -19.32
C GLU A 302 24.76 36.96 -20.47
N HIS A 303 24.88 36.34 -21.65
CA HIS A 303 25.44 37.00 -22.83
C HIS A 303 24.61 38.22 -23.26
N ALA A 304 23.28 38.12 -23.28
CA ALA A 304 22.42 39.26 -23.63
C ALA A 304 22.54 40.42 -22.62
N VAL A 305 22.74 40.11 -21.33
CA VAL A 305 22.98 41.11 -20.28
C VAL A 305 24.35 41.77 -20.46
N GLU A 306 25.39 41.01 -20.80
CA GLU A 306 26.72 41.55 -21.11
C GLU A 306 26.70 42.47 -22.34
N GLU A 307 25.97 42.11 -23.40
CA GLU A 307 25.79 42.97 -24.58
C GLU A 307 25.03 44.27 -24.23
N LEU A 308 23.99 44.21 -23.40
CA LEU A 308 23.26 45.40 -22.97
C LEU A 308 24.12 46.31 -22.09
N THR A 309 24.89 45.76 -21.16
CA THR A 309 25.76 46.53 -20.26
C THR A 309 26.95 47.16 -21.00
N THR A 310 27.54 46.47 -21.97
CA THR A 310 28.61 47.02 -22.82
C THR A 310 28.11 48.00 -23.87
N GLY A 311 26.90 47.80 -24.40
CA GLY A 311 26.23 48.75 -25.30
C GLY A 311 25.83 50.05 -24.60
N THR A 312 25.40 49.98 -23.34
CA THR A 312 25.06 51.17 -22.55
C THR A 312 26.30 52.00 -22.21
N ALA A 313 27.45 51.36 -21.93
CA ALA A 313 28.71 52.05 -21.67
C ALA A 313 29.24 52.85 -22.88
N LYS A 314 29.05 52.32 -24.10
CA LYS A 314 29.45 53.03 -25.33
C LYS A 314 28.57 54.24 -25.65
N HIS A 315 27.29 54.21 -25.30
CA HIS A 315 26.40 55.35 -25.54
C HIS A 315 26.64 56.52 -24.57
N THR A 316 27.04 56.24 -23.33
CA THR A 316 27.41 57.28 -22.36
C THR A 316 28.73 57.99 -22.67
N ASP A 317 29.67 57.35 -23.38
CA ASP A 317 30.95 57.96 -23.77
C ASP A 317 30.85 58.85 -25.03
N GLU A 318 29.82 58.67 -25.87
CA GLU A 318 29.54 59.56 -27.01
C GLU A 318 28.79 60.83 -26.61
N GLU A 319 27.91 60.80 -25.60
CA GLU A 319 27.19 62.01 -25.14
C GLU A 319 28.06 63.00 -24.34
N VAL A 320 29.24 62.61 -23.84
CA VAL A 320 30.13 63.52 -23.09
C VAL A 320 31.08 64.30 -24.01
N LYS A 321 31.22 63.93 -25.29
CA LYS A 321 32.14 64.60 -26.23
C LYS A 321 31.55 65.79 -27.00
N ASP A 322 30.23 65.97 -27.00
CA ASP A 322 29.56 67.04 -27.77
C ASP A 322 29.24 68.32 -26.97
N ASN A 323 29.74 68.46 -25.74
CA ASN A 323 29.51 69.67 -24.91
C ASN A 323 30.80 70.44 -24.57
N VAL A 324 31.68 70.67 -25.55
CA VAL A 324 32.74 71.69 -25.44
C VAL A 324 32.64 72.66 -26.62
N GLU A 325 31.82 73.71 -26.45
CA GLU A 325 31.85 74.90 -27.30
C GLU A 325 32.90 75.90 -26.75
N PRO A 326 33.71 76.54 -27.61
CA PRO A 326 34.70 77.52 -27.20
C PRO A 326 34.11 78.95 -27.24
N SER A 327 34.10 79.65 -26.10
CA SER A 327 34.17 81.12 -25.95
C SER A 327 34.29 81.49 -24.47
#